data_AF-A0A3B0U672-F1
#
_entry.id   AF-A0A3B0U672-F1
#
_cell.length_a   1.000
_cell.length_b   1.000
_cell.length_c   1.000
_cell.angle_alpha   90.00
_cell.angle_beta   90.00
_cell.angle_gamma   90.00
#
_symmetry.space_group_name_H-M   'P 1'
#
loop_
_entity.id
_entity.type
_entity.pdbx_description
1 polymer ?
#
loop_
_entity_poly.entity_id
_entity_poly.type
_entity_poly.pdbx_seq_one_letter_code
_entity_poly.pdbx_strand_id
1 'polypeptide(L)'
;SCTAGGAYVPAMSDETIIVKEQGTIFLGGPPLVKAATGEEVTTEELGGAEVHTSISGVADHFAENDTHALQICRNIFETLEFREKQELDIQTPEEPLYDPEELYGIAPVDLRKMVDPREIIMRIVDGSRFQEFKAKYATTVVTGFARIMGFPVGIIANYGVLFSESALKVTHFIELCTSRKIPLIFLQNITGFIVGKEFERKGIAKDGAKMVHAVANTNVPKFTVIFGGSFGAGNYGMAGRAYDPRLLFMWPNAKISVMGGEQAATVLETVKKDQYKALGKEMPAEEIEKLRKPILEKYEREGAALYSTSRLWDDGIIDPVDTRKMLAMGIAMSLNKKYPEQQYGIFRM
;
A
#
# COMPACT_ATOMS: atom_id res chain seq x y z
N SER A 1 -26.38 -13.40 11.16
CA SER A 1 -26.32 -13.22 12.62
C SER A 1 -25.34 -12.12 12.95
N CYS A 2 -25.77 -11.13 13.74
CA CYS A 2 -25.02 -9.95 14.15
C CYS A 2 -25.08 -9.83 15.68
N THR A 3 -24.04 -10.29 16.39
CA THR A 3 -24.09 -10.50 17.85
C THR A 3 -23.02 -9.70 18.59
N ALA A 4 -23.31 -9.36 19.85
CA ALA A 4 -22.40 -8.67 20.76
C ALA A 4 -21.86 -7.37 20.16
N GLY A 5 -20.55 -7.19 20.10
CA GLY A 5 -19.94 -6.01 19.52
C GLY A 5 -20.29 -5.80 18.03
N GLY A 6 -20.61 -6.87 17.30
CA GLY A 6 -21.05 -6.79 15.91
C GLY A 6 -22.38 -6.03 15.75
N ALA A 7 -23.25 -6.08 16.77
CA ALA A 7 -24.56 -5.40 16.74
C ALA A 7 -24.44 -3.87 16.56
N TYR A 8 -23.29 -3.29 16.88
CA TYR A 8 -23.05 -1.86 16.65
C TYR A 8 -22.82 -1.51 15.18
N VAL A 9 -22.50 -2.46 14.29
CA VAL A 9 -22.40 -2.18 12.85
C VAL A 9 -23.73 -1.64 12.30
N PRO A 10 -24.87 -2.36 12.42
CA PRO A 10 -26.16 -1.81 12.03
C PRO A 10 -26.60 -0.66 12.95
N ALA A 11 -26.45 -0.79 14.27
CA ALA A 11 -26.99 0.22 15.20
C ALA A 11 -26.29 1.59 15.13
N MET A 12 -25.10 1.68 14.51
CA MET A 12 -24.37 2.94 14.28
C MET A 12 -24.27 3.30 12.79
N SER A 13 -24.99 2.60 11.91
CA SER A 13 -25.13 3.00 10.50
C SER A 13 -26.22 4.07 10.37
N ASP A 14 -26.09 4.94 9.37
CA ASP A 14 -27.08 6.00 9.11
C ASP A 14 -28.45 5.42 8.72
N GLU A 15 -28.45 4.31 7.97
CA GLU A 15 -29.62 3.50 7.63
C GLU A 15 -29.26 2.00 7.64
N THR A 16 -30.15 1.16 8.18
CA THR A 16 -29.96 -0.29 8.36
C THR A 16 -31.05 -1.09 7.68
N ILE A 17 -30.63 -2.13 6.94
CA ILE A 17 -31.51 -3.09 6.28
C ILE A 17 -31.39 -4.45 6.99
N ILE A 18 -32.51 -5.09 7.27
CA ILE A 18 -32.55 -6.43 7.88
C ILE A 18 -33.46 -7.38 7.08
N VAL A 19 -32.97 -8.58 6.83
CA VAL A 19 -33.71 -9.61 6.07
C VAL A 19 -34.59 -10.42 7.02
N LYS A 20 -35.88 -10.56 6.68
CA LYS A 20 -36.88 -11.34 7.40
C LYS A 20 -36.45 -12.79 7.62
N GLU A 21 -36.71 -13.33 8.81
CA GLU A 21 -36.49 -14.74 9.15
C GLU A 21 -35.04 -15.23 8.86
N GLN A 22 -34.07 -14.31 8.87
CA GLN A 22 -32.66 -14.58 8.53
C GLN A 22 -31.71 -13.63 9.27
N GLY A 23 -31.98 -12.33 9.17
CA GLY A 23 -31.23 -11.28 9.85
C GLY A 23 -31.58 -11.23 11.33
N THR A 24 -30.55 -11.20 12.18
CA THR A 24 -30.71 -11.13 13.64
C THR A 24 -29.67 -10.20 14.24
N ILE A 25 -30.09 -9.31 15.15
CA ILE A 25 -29.23 -8.32 15.84
C ILE A 25 -29.47 -8.41 17.34
N PHE A 26 -28.42 -8.55 18.14
CA PHE A 26 -28.54 -8.47 19.61
C PHE A 26 -27.19 -8.28 20.28
N LEU A 27 -27.15 -7.57 21.42
CA LEU A 27 -25.95 -7.45 22.25
C LEU A 27 -25.64 -8.75 23.00
N GLY A 28 -26.67 -9.51 23.35
CA GLY A 28 -26.56 -10.82 23.97
C GLY A 28 -27.46 -11.80 23.26
N GLY A 29 -26.90 -12.84 22.65
CA GLY A 29 -27.70 -13.86 21.97
C GLY A 29 -28.48 -14.74 22.96
N PRO A 30 -29.38 -15.60 22.45
CA PRO A 30 -30.23 -16.43 23.31
C PRO A 30 -29.49 -17.26 24.36
N PRO A 31 -28.29 -17.84 24.09
CA PRO A 31 -27.54 -18.54 25.12
C PRO A 31 -27.15 -17.65 26.30
N LEU A 32 -26.84 -16.36 26.04
CA LEU A 32 -26.48 -15.41 27.08
C LEU A 32 -27.72 -14.96 27.87
N VAL A 33 -28.85 -14.73 27.19
CA VAL A 33 -30.14 -14.41 27.85
C VAL A 33 -30.52 -15.56 28.78
N LYS A 34 -30.55 -16.79 28.29
CA LYS A 34 -30.86 -17.98 29.11
C LYS A 34 -29.93 -18.13 30.30
N ALA A 35 -28.63 -17.91 30.12
CA ALA A 35 -27.66 -18.01 31.21
C ALA A 35 -27.83 -16.92 32.27
N ALA A 36 -28.23 -15.70 31.89
CA ALA A 36 -28.35 -14.57 32.79
C ALA A 36 -29.71 -14.48 33.49
N THR A 37 -30.80 -14.82 32.79
CA THR A 37 -32.17 -14.60 33.27
C THR A 37 -32.98 -15.89 33.43
N GLY A 38 -32.51 -17.00 32.84
CA GLY A 38 -33.27 -18.25 32.74
C GLY A 38 -34.34 -18.26 31.64
N GLU A 39 -34.50 -17.16 30.90
CA GLU A 39 -35.47 -17.03 29.82
C GLU A 39 -35.05 -17.83 28.58
N GLU A 40 -35.97 -18.60 28.02
CA GLU A 40 -35.78 -19.27 26.74
C GLU A 40 -36.49 -18.48 25.65
N VAL A 41 -35.71 -17.98 24.68
CA VAL A 41 -36.20 -17.17 23.56
C VAL A 41 -35.47 -17.59 22.29
N THR A 42 -36.14 -17.60 21.15
CA THR A 42 -35.47 -17.89 19.88
C THR A 42 -34.69 -16.67 19.38
N THR A 43 -33.78 -16.86 18.43
CA THR A 43 -33.05 -15.74 17.81
C THR A 43 -33.95 -14.76 17.07
N GLU A 44 -35.05 -15.23 16.46
CA GLU A 44 -36.00 -14.37 15.73
C GLU A 44 -36.85 -13.55 16.70
N GLU A 45 -37.34 -14.18 17.78
CA GLU A 45 -38.10 -13.48 18.82
C GLU A 45 -37.26 -12.46 19.60
N LEU A 46 -35.96 -12.75 19.78
CA LEU A 46 -35.07 -11.87 20.54
C LEU A 46 -34.64 -10.62 19.75
N GLY A 47 -34.42 -10.76 18.45
CA GLY A 47 -33.82 -9.69 17.64
C GLY A 47 -33.90 -9.93 16.14
N GLY A 48 -34.99 -10.54 15.67
CA GLY A 48 -35.27 -10.72 14.24
C GLY A 48 -35.65 -9.43 13.54
N ALA A 49 -35.99 -9.55 12.25
CA ALA A 49 -36.34 -8.40 11.41
C ALA A 49 -37.55 -7.64 11.97
N GLU A 50 -38.62 -8.37 12.29
CA GLU A 50 -39.86 -7.79 12.84
C GLU A 50 -39.61 -7.04 14.16
N VAL A 51 -38.76 -7.59 15.03
CA VAL A 51 -38.40 -6.92 16.29
C VAL A 51 -37.77 -5.56 16.01
N HIS A 52 -36.82 -5.50 15.07
CA HIS A 52 -36.04 -4.29 14.86
C HIS A 52 -36.67 -3.25 13.94
N THR A 53 -37.54 -3.65 13.02
CA THR A 53 -38.25 -2.71 12.12
C THR A 53 -39.62 -2.31 12.65
N SER A 54 -40.25 -3.14 13.49
CA SER A 54 -41.64 -2.92 13.95
C SER A 54 -41.74 -2.56 15.43
N ILE A 55 -40.73 -2.86 16.26
CA ILE A 55 -40.76 -2.62 17.71
C ILE A 55 -39.64 -1.69 18.19
N SER A 56 -38.37 -2.07 17.98
CA SER A 56 -37.25 -1.37 18.60
C SER A 56 -36.72 -0.18 17.79
N GLY A 57 -36.89 -0.19 16.47
CA GLY A 57 -36.33 0.81 15.56
C GLY A 57 -34.80 0.77 15.43
N VAL A 58 -34.18 -0.41 15.58
CA VAL A 58 -32.72 -0.58 15.36
C VAL A 58 -32.41 -0.78 13.87
N ALA A 59 -33.41 -1.23 13.10
CA ALA A 59 -33.33 -1.34 11.65
C ALA A 59 -34.43 -0.51 11.02
N ASP A 60 -34.13 0.12 9.89
CA ASP A 60 -35.02 1.08 9.23
C ASP A 60 -35.81 0.43 8.09
N HIS A 61 -35.21 -0.59 7.46
CA HIS A 61 -35.77 -1.24 6.28
C HIS A 61 -35.92 -2.74 6.45
N PHE A 62 -37.14 -3.22 6.24
CA PHE A 62 -37.49 -4.64 6.24
C PHE A 62 -37.34 -5.23 4.84
N ALA A 63 -36.51 -6.26 4.69
CA ALA A 63 -36.28 -6.94 3.42
C ALA A 63 -36.82 -8.38 3.44
N GLU A 64 -37.49 -8.78 2.36
CA GLU A 64 -38.07 -10.13 2.21
C GLU A 64 -37.02 -11.22 1.96
N ASN A 65 -35.88 -10.85 1.38
CA ASN A 65 -34.74 -11.71 1.07
C ASN A 65 -33.52 -10.87 0.70
N ASP A 66 -32.37 -11.51 0.49
CA ASP A 66 -31.11 -10.83 0.13
C ASP A 66 -31.22 -9.97 -1.14
N THR A 67 -31.96 -10.42 -2.16
CA THR A 67 -32.11 -9.64 -3.40
C THR A 67 -32.91 -8.35 -3.15
N HIS A 68 -33.97 -8.44 -2.34
CA HIS A 68 -34.73 -7.26 -1.92
C HIS A 68 -33.86 -6.32 -1.06
N ALA A 69 -33.05 -6.85 -0.14
CA ALA A 69 -32.13 -6.04 0.67
C ALA A 69 -31.12 -5.28 -0.20
N LEU A 70 -30.56 -5.91 -1.23
CA LEU A 70 -29.66 -5.24 -2.18
C LEU A 70 -30.37 -4.17 -3.00
N GLN A 71 -31.65 -4.38 -3.39
CA GLN A 71 -32.43 -3.35 -4.06
C GLN A 71 -32.67 -2.14 -3.15
N ILE A 72 -33.05 -2.36 -1.89
CA ILE A 72 -33.21 -1.27 -0.91
C ILE A 72 -31.89 -0.51 -0.74
N CYS A 73 -30.76 -1.24 -0.60
CA CYS A 73 -29.44 -0.63 -0.50
C CYS A 73 -29.16 0.31 -1.68
N ARG A 74 -29.47 -0.11 -2.92
CA ARG A 74 -29.34 0.76 -4.10
C ARG A 74 -30.23 2.00 -4.02
N ASN A 75 -31.48 1.86 -3.56
CA ASN A 75 -32.39 2.98 -3.39
C ASN A 75 -31.84 4.01 -2.36
N ILE A 76 -31.20 3.56 -1.28
CA ILE A 76 -30.53 4.44 -0.31
C ILE A 76 -29.41 5.24 -1.00
N PHE A 77 -28.58 4.58 -1.81
CA PHE A 77 -27.51 5.28 -2.55
C PHE A 77 -28.05 6.29 -3.58
N GLU A 78 -29.29 6.14 -4.07
CA GLU A 78 -29.95 7.09 -4.98
C GLU A 78 -30.36 8.40 -4.30
N THR A 79 -30.49 8.44 -2.96
CA THR A 79 -30.87 9.63 -2.21
C THR A 79 -29.68 10.44 -1.69
N LEU A 80 -28.46 9.91 -1.79
CA LEU A 80 -27.26 10.58 -1.31
C LEU A 80 -26.99 11.89 -2.06
N GLU A 81 -26.62 12.93 -1.31
CA GLU A 81 -26.26 14.22 -1.89
C GLU A 81 -25.04 14.08 -2.81
N PHE A 82 -25.15 14.68 -4.00
CA PHE A 82 -24.02 14.81 -4.90
C PHE A 82 -22.91 15.66 -4.27
N ARG A 83 -21.70 15.11 -4.17
CA ARG A 83 -20.51 15.86 -3.73
C ARG A 83 -19.59 16.16 -4.89
N GLU A 84 -19.09 17.39 -4.94
CA GLU A 84 -18.07 17.77 -5.90
C GLU A 84 -16.77 16.98 -5.69
N LYS A 85 -16.30 16.33 -6.75
CA LYS A 85 -15.03 15.59 -6.75
C LYS A 85 -13.83 16.52 -6.85
N GLN A 86 -12.65 16.01 -6.50
CA GLN A 86 -11.39 16.63 -6.85
C GLN A 86 -11.31 16.80 -8.37
N GLU A 87 -11.03 18.03 -8.80
CA GLU A 87 -10.79 18.33 -10.20
C GLU A 87 -9.36 17.94 -10.57
N LEU A 88 -9.24 17.24 -11.68
CA LEU A 88 -8.00 16.97 -12.38
C LEU A 88 -8.25 17.27 -13.86
N ASP A 89 -7.19 17.66 -14.56
CA ASP A 89 -7.21 17.71 -16.01
C ASP A 89 -7.20 16.28 -16.57
N ILE A 90 -8.37 15.63 -16.63
CA ILE A 90 -8.53 14.25 -17.14
C ILE A 90 -8.67 14.32 -18.66
N GLN A 91 -7.84 13.55 -19.37
CA GLN A 91 -7.85 13.47 -20.83
C GLN A 91 -8.49 12.16 -21.30
N THR A 92 -8.79 12.04 -22.60
CA THR A 92 -9.24 10.77 -23.17
C THR A 92 -8.15 9.70 -22.98
N PRO A 93 -8.47 8.53 -22.39
CA PRO A 93 -7.52 7.43 -22.26
C PRO A 93 -6.96 6.98 -23.61
N GLU A 94 -5.66 6.72 -23.66
CA GLU A 94 -4.99 6.07 -24.79
C GLU A 94 -4.26 4.81 -24.29
N GLU A 95 -4.31 3.73 -25.06
CA GLU A 95 -3.56 2.52 -24.72
C GLU A 95 -2.04 2.76 -24.81
N PRO A 96 -1.22 2.03 -24.02
CA PRO A 96 0.23 2.01 -24.20
C PRO A 96 0.62 1.49 -25.60
N LEU A 97 1.77 1.91 -26.11
CA LEU A 97 2.31 1.43 -27.39
C LEU A 97 2.90 0.03 -27.32
N TYR A 98 3.22 -0.45 -26.12
CA TYR A 98 3.81 -1.75 -25.86
C TYR A 98 2.81 -2.66 -25.17
N ASP A 99 2.86 -3.95 -25.48
CA ASP A 99 1.98 -4.95 -24.89
C ASP A 99 2.24 -5.06 -23.37
N PRO A 100 1.21 -4.86 -22.52
CA PRO A 100 1.33 -5.07 -21.08
C PRO A 100 1.81 -6.46 -20.69
N GLU A 101 1.56 -7.52 -21.47
CA GLU A 101 2.04 -8.88 -21.16
C GLU A 101 3.56 -9.00 -21.15
N GLU A 102 4.27 -8.10 -21.84
CA GLU A 102 5.74 -8.03 -21.78
C GLU A 102 6.26 -7.72 -20.36
N LEU A 103 5.41 -7.22 -19.45
CA LEU A 103 5.75 -7.04 -18.03
C LEU A 103 6.14 -8.35 -17.34
N TYR A 104 5.63 -9.50 -17.78
CA TYR A 104 6.05 -10.80 -17.25
C TYR A 104 7.53 -11.09 -17.52
N GLY A 105 8.06 -10.62 -18.66
CA GLY A 105 9.47 -10.74 -19.00
C GLY A 105 10.38 -9.70 -18.33
N ILE A 106 9.80 -8.59 -17.87
CA ILE A 106 10.51 -7.49 -17.21
C ILE A 106 10.59 -7.69 -15.69
N ALA A 107 9.57 -8.31 -15.10
CA ALA A 107 9.51 -8.58 -13.67
C ALA A 107 10.75 -9.36 -13.18
N PRO A 108 11.52 -8.83 -12.22
CA PRO A 108 12.76 -9.47 -11.81
C PRO A 108 12.48 -10.72 -10.97
N VAL A 109 12.90 -11.89 -11.48
CA VAL A 109 12.98 -13.12 -10.68
C VAL A 109 14.16 -13.07 -9.71
N ASP A 110 15.27 -12.48 -10.16
CA ASP A 110 16.45 -12.21 -9.32
C ASP A 110 16.54 -10.71 -9.01
N LEU A 111 16.23 -10.33 -7.77
CA LEU A 111 16.26 -8.95 -7.31
C LEU A 111 17.65 -8.29 -7.33
N ARG A 112 18.71 -9.06 -7.60
CA ARG A 112 20.07 -8.52 -7.82
C ARG A 112 20.25 -7.95 -9.22
N LYS A 113 19.41 -8.35 -10.18
CA LYS A 113 19.45 -7.82 -11.54
C LYS A 113 18.74 -6.47 -11.58
N MET A 114 19.40 -5.46 -12.13
CA MET A 114 18.78 -4.16 -12.35
C MET A 114 17.73 -4.28 -13.45
N VAL A 115 16.56 -3.69 -13.19
CA VAL A 115 15.46 -3.55 -14.15
C VAL A 115 15.30 -2.07 -14.42
N ASP A 116 15.36 -1.65 -15.67
CA ASP A 116 15.06 -0.25 -16.01
C ASP A 116 13.56 -0.02 -15.80
N PRO A 117 13.15 0.80 -14.81
CA PRO A 117 11.73 1.03 -14.56
C PRO A 117 11.04 1.74 -15.73
N ARG A 118 11.78 2.35 -16.66
CA ARG A 118 11.18 2.92 -17.88
C ARG A 118 10.45 1.88 -18.69
N GLU A 119 10.95 0.65 -18.75
CA GLU A 119 10.27 -0.45 -19.44
C GLU A 119 8.89 -0.74 -18.83
N ILE A 120 8.79 -0.68 -17.49
CA ILE A 120 7.50 -0.82 -16.80
C ILE A 120 6.61 0.40 -17.11
N ILE A 121 7.16 1.61 -16.99
CA ILE A 121 6.43 2.86 -17.23
C ILE A 121 5.83 2.87 -18.65
N MET A 122 6.60 2.49 -19.67
CA MET A 122 6.16 2.48 -21.07
C MET A 122 4.96 1.56 -21.31
N ARG A 123 4.75 0.54 -20.48
CA ARG A 123 3.65 -0.44 -20.59
C ARG A 123 2.43 -0.10 -19.73
N ILE A 124 2.52 0.91 -18.87
CA ILE A 124 1.41 1.32 -18.00
C ILE A 124 0.88 2.72 -18.27
N VAL A 125 1.63 3.59 -18.97
CA VAL A 125 1.22 4.97 -19.26
C VAL A 125 0.62 5.14 -20.64
N ASP A 126 -0.27 6.12 -20.77
CA ASP A 126 -1.02 6.41 -21.99
C ASP A 126 -0.10 6.76 -23.15
N GLY A 127 -0.27 6.06 -24.28
CA GLY A 127 0.55 6.21 -25.47
C GLY A 127 2.05 6.03 -25.24
N SER A 128 2.45 5.38 -24.13
CA SER A 128 3.85 5.25 -23.69
C SER A 128 4.58 6.59 -23.61
N ARG A 129 3.87 7.69 -23.31
CA ARG A 129 4.46 9.03 -23.19
C ARG A 129 4.83 9.33 -21.75
N PHE A 130 6.12 9.60 -21.53
CA PHE A 130 6.66 9.93 -20.23
C PHE A 130 7.65 11.10 -20.34
N GLN A 131 7.33 12.21 -19.67
CA GLN A 131 8.20 13.38 -19.60
C GLN A 131 9.10 13.27 -18.37
N GLU A 132 10.32 12.77 -18.57
CA GLU A 132 11.27 12.56 -17.47
C GLU A 132 11.80 13.90 -16.90
N PHE A 133 11.68 14.05 -15.58
CA PHE A 133 12.26 15.14 -14.81
C PHE A 133 13.67 14.79 -14.35
N LYS A 134 14.62 15.71 -14.53
CA LYS A 134 16.04 15.52 -14.16
C LYS A 134 16.62 14.21 -14.73
N ALA A 135 16.35 13.90 -16.00
CA ALA A 135 16.74 12.63 -16.63
C ALA A 135 18.25 12.31 -16.55
N LYS A 136 19.10 13.34 -16.59
CA LYS A 136 20.58 13.21 -16.53
C LYS A 136 21.17 13.40 -15.13
N TYR A 137 20.35 13.60 -14.10
CA TYR A 137 20.79 13.81 -12.72
C TYR A 137 20.19 12.73 -11.82
N ALA A 138 21.02 12.16 -10.94
CA ALA A 138 20.64 11.08 -10.02
C ALA A 138 19.85 9.96 -10.73
N THR A 139 20.52 9.28 -11.67
CA THR A 139 19.90 8.31 -12.58
C THR A 139 19.42 7.04 -11.90
N THR A 140 19.74 6.81 -10.62
CA THR A 140 19.26 5.65 -9.84
C THR A 140 17.81 5.78 -9.37
N VAL A 141 17.15 6.91 -9.67
CA VAL A 141 15.71 7.08 -9.51
C VAL A 141 15.17 7.82 -10.73
N VAL A 142 14.11 7.28 -11.31
CA VAL A 142 13.40 7.85 -12.43
C VAL A 142 12.22 8.63 -11.89
N THR A 143 12.08 9.88 -12.31
CA THR A 143 10.96 10.75 -11.92
C THR A 143 10.39 11.41 -13.16
N GLY A 144 9.08 11.50 -13.31
CA GLY A 144 8.51 12.19 -14.46
C GLY A 144 7.00 12.19 -14.50
N PHE A 145 6.46 12.95 -15.43
CA PHE A 145 5.03 13.12 -15.60
C PHE A 145 4.51 12.24 -16.74
N ALA A 146 3.33 11.67 -16.55
CA ALA A 146 2.62 10.89 -17.56
C ALA A 146 1.12 10.95 -17.31
N ARG A 147 0.37 10.14 -18.06
CA ARG A 147 -1.03 9.85 -17.79
C ARG A 147 -1.27 8.35 -17.70
N ILE A 148 -2.22 7.95 -16.87
CA ILE A 148 -2.72 6.58 -16.79
C ILE A 148 -4.23 6.64 -16.90
N MET A 149 -4.78 6.07 -17.99
CA MET A 149 -6.21 6.11 -18.31
C MET A 149 -6.80 7.53 -18.21
N GLY A 150 -6.09 8.50 -18.79
CA GLY A 150 -6.48 9.91 -18.80
C GLY A 150 -6.02 10.72 -17.59
N PHE A 151 -5.81 10.09 -16.43
CA PHE A 151 -5.44 10.78 -15.19
C PHE A 151 -3.99 11.27 -15.24
N PRO A 152 -3.69 12.54 -14.91
CA PRO A 152 -2.32 13.02 -14.80
C PRO A 152 -1.64 12.38 -13.58
N VAL A 153 -0.40 11.92 -13.74
CA VAL A 153 0.36 11.24 -12.67
C VAL A 153 1.81 11.71 -12.63
N GLY A 154 2.37 11.75 -11.41
CA GLY A 154 3.79 11.89 -11.16
C GLY A 154 4.36 10.55 -10.72
N ILE A 155 5.25 9.96 -11.54
CA ILE A 155 5.82 8.65 -11.26
C ILE A 155 7.22 8.81 -10.67
N ILE A 156 7.51 8.07 -9.60
CA ILE A 156 8.82 7.94 -8.95
C ILE A 156 9.16 6.45 -8.92
N ALA A 157 10.21 6.04 -9.62
CA ALA A 157 10.56 4.63 -9.78
C ALA A 157 12.04 4.35 -9.52
N ASN A 158 12.35 3.30 -8.76
CA ASN A 158 13.73 2.97 -8.45
C ASN A 158 14.45 2.35 -9.65
N TYR A 159 15.70 2.77 -9.84
CA TYR A 159 16.66 2.15 -10.76
C TYR A 159 18.00 1.92 -10.04
N GLY A 160 17.94 1.22 -8.90
CA GLY A 160 19.09 0.93 -8.04
C GLY A 160 19.04 1.61 -6.67
N VAL A 161 20.22 1.79 -6.05
CA VAL A 161 20.37 2.38 -4.71
C VAL A 161 20.15 3.89 -4.70
N LEU A 162 19.67 4.44 -3.59
CA LEU A 162 19.47 5.88 -3.43
C LEU A 162 20.73 6.59 -2.94
N PHE A 163 21.05 7.70 -3.58
CA PHE A 163 22.08 8.67 -3.17
C PHE A 163 21.44 9.94 -2.62
N SER A 164 22.24 10.84 -2.03
CA SER A 164 21.79 12.19 -1.65
C SER A 164 21.11 12.91 -2.82
N GLU A 165 21.70 12.84 -4.00
CA GLU A 165 21.20 13.44 -5.22
C GLU A 165 19.85 12.84 -5.63
N SER A 166 19.66 11.52 -5.43
CA SER A 166 18.39 10.83 -5.67
C SER A 166 17.31 11.35 -4.73
N ALA A 167 17.61 11.48 -3.44
CA ALA A 167 16.67 12.00 -2.46
C ALA A 167 16.26 13.45 -2.77
N LEU A 168 17.23 14.33 -3.09
CA LEU A 168 16.96 15.72 -3.48
C LEU A 168 16.16 15.82 -4.79
N LYS A 169 16.41 14.93 -5.76
CA LYS A 169 15.62 14.84 -6.99
C LYS A 169 14.16 14.50 -6.68
N VAL A 170 13.94 13.49 -5.85
CA VAL A 170 12.60 13.04 -5.47
C VAL A 170 11.86 14.08 -4.64
N THR A 171 12.51 14.70 -3.64
CA THR A 171 11.91 15.80 -2.85
C THR A 171 11.36 16.89 -3.76
N HIS A 172 12.19 17.43 -4.67
CA HIS A 172 11.76 18.47 -5.59
C HIS A 172 10.63 17.97 -6.51
N PHE A 173 10.73 16.75 -7.02
CA PHE A 173 9.67 16.22 -7.88
C PHE A 173 8.31 16.09 -7.16
N ILE A 174 8.32 15.66 -5.89
CA ILE A 174 7.12 15.63 -5.04
C ILE A 174 6.57 17.05 -4.85
N GLU A 175 7.41 18.04 -4.57
CA GLU A 175 6.96 19.44 -4.42
C GLU A 175 6.23 19.95 -5.68
N LEU A 176 6.73 19.60 -6.88
CA LEU A 176 6.06 19.94 -8.13
C LEU A 176 4.70 19.25 -8.27
N CYS A 177 4.61 17.96 -7.98
CA CYS A 177 3.36 17.21 -8.07
C CYS A 177 2.31 17.75 -7.10
N THR A 178 2.73 17.96 -5.84
CA THR A 178 1.95 18.57 -4.77
C THR A 178 1.40 19.95 -5.17
N SER A 179 2.26 20.84 -5.68
CA SER A 179 1.86 22.18 -6.12
C SER A 179 0.85 22.14 -7.27
N ARG A 180 0.93 21.13 -8.13
CA ARG A 180 0.05 20.94 -9.29
C ARG A 180 -1.14 20.04 -9.01
N LYS A 181 -1.30 19.57 -7.76
CA LYS A 181 -2.33 18.61 -7.34
C LYS A 181 -2.33 17.31 -8.17
N ILE A 182 -1.15 16.84 -8.59
CA ILE A 182 -0.96 15.62 -9.39
C ILE A 182 -0.75 14.42 -8.45
N PRO A 183 -1.56 13.35 -8.54
CA PRO A 183 -1.35 12.08 -7.84
C PRO A 183 0.05 11.50 -8.04
N LEU A 184 0.62 10.90 -6.99
CA LEU A 184 1.95 10.31 -7.00
C LEU A 184 1.88 8.79 -7.09
N ILE A 185 2.72 8.21 -7.94
CA ILE A 185 2.89 6.77 -8.10
C ILE A 185 4.33 6.39 -7.76
N PHE A 186 4.50 5.47 -6.82
CA PHE A 186 5.79 4.96 -6.39
C PHE A 186 5.95 3.52 -6.89
N LEU A 187 6.96 3.28 -7.74
CA LEU A 187 7.33 1.94 -8.19
C LEU A 187 8.57 1.49 -7.43
N GLN A 188 8.39 0.60 -6.46
CA GLN A 188 9.44 0.16 -5.55
C GLN A 188 10.21 -1.05 -6.09
N ASN A 189 11.52 -0.82 -6.24
CA ASN A 189 12.53 -1.87 -6.35
C ASN A 189 13.84 -1.35 -5.72
N ILE A 190 13.82 -1.26 -4.39
CA ILE A 190 14.83 -0.57 -3.60
C ILE A 190 15.52 -1.50 -2.60
N THR A 191 16.84 -1.47 -2.63
CA THR A 191 17.72 -2.19 -1.68
C THR A 191 18.25 -1.31 -0.54
N GLY A 192 18.03 0.00 -0.63
CA GLY A 192 18.36 0.98 0.39
C GLY A 192 19.13 2.18 -0.14
N PHE A 193 19.70 2.95 0.78
CA PHE A 193 20.62 4.04 0.49
C PHE A 193 22.04 3.52 0.37
N ILE A 194 22.89 4.21 -0.41
CA ILE A 194 24.31 3.92 -0.43
C ILE A 194 24.92 4.13 0.96
N VAL A 195 25.85 3.25 1.34
CA VAL A 195 26.54 3.31 2.64
C VAL A 195 28.00 3.67 2.45
N GLY A 196 28.56 4.46 3.37
CA GLY A 196 29.99 4.78 3.37
C GLY A 196 30.30 6.08 4.10
N LYS A 197 31.52 6.16 4.65
CA LYS A 197 32.00 7.30 5.45
C LYS A 197 31.87 8.64 4.73
N GLU A 198 32.12 8.68 3.43
CA GLU A 198 32.01 9.92 2.64
C GLU A 198 30.56 10.37 2.45
N PHE A 199 29.64 9.43 2.22
CA PHE A 199 28.21 9.73 2.05
C PHE A 199 27.59 10.25 3.35
N GLU A 200 27.96 9.66 4.49
CA GLU A 200 27.54 10.13 5.81
C GLU A 200 28.03 11.56 6.08
N ARG A 201 29.32 11.83 5.81
CA ARG A 201 29.90 13.17 5.98
C ARG A 201 29.30 14.22 5.05
N LYS A 202 28.85 13.83 3.85
CA LYS A 202 28.15 14.69 2.89
C LYS A 202 26.68 14.90 3.27
N GLY A 203 26.15 14.17 4.25
CA GLY A 203 24.82 14.38 4.80
C GLY A 203 23.72 13.56 4.14
N ILE A 204 24.00 12.34 3.67
CA ILE A 204 22.99 11.45 3.09
C ILE A 204 21.77 11.26 3.99
N ALA A 205 21.96 11.23 5.31
CA ALA A 205 20.86 11.16 6.28
C ALA A 205 19.91 12.37 6.20
N LYS A 206 20.44 13.60 6.10
CA LYS A 206 19.58 14.80 6.00
C LYS A 206 18.90 14.91 4.64
N ASP A 207 19.54 14.44 3.57
CA ASP A 207 18.96 14.45 2.23
C ASP A 207 17.86 13.39 2.10
N GLY A 208 18.10 12.18 2.60
CA GLY A 208 17.06 11.16 2.76
C GLY A 208 15.89 11.64 3.63
N ALA A 209 16.17 12.38 4.70
CA ALA A 209 15.12 12.98 5.53
C ALA A 209 14.26 13.99 4.77
N LYS A 210 14.83 14.79 3.84
CA LYS A 210 14.03 15.66 2.97
C LYS A 210 13.07 14.86 2.09
N MET A 211 13.50 13.71 1.54
CA MET A 211 12.65 12.85 0.73
C MET A 211 11.50 12.26 1.55
N VAL A 212 11.80 11.68 2.71
CA VAL A 212 10.79 11.13 3.63
C VAL A 212 9.81 12.21 4.09
N HIS A 213 10.32 13.40 4.39
CA HIS A 213 9.48 14.53 4.80
C HIS A 213 8.51 14.97 3.70
N ALA A 214 8.96 14.98 2.45
CA ALA A 214 8.10 15.28 1.30
C ALA A 214 7.01 14.22 1.09
N VAL A 215 7.36 12.93 1.23
CA VAL A 215 6.42 11.80 1.13
C VAL A 215 5.35 11.83 2.23
N ALA A 216 5.76 12.10 3.46
CA ALA A 216 4.87 12.11 4.61
C ALA A 216 3.84 13.24 4.54
N ASN A 217 4.24 14.41 4.03
CA ASN A 217 3.43 15.63 4.13
C ASN A 217 2.79 16.07 2.81
N THR A 218 2.93 15.32 1.71
CA THR A 218 2.26 15.67 0.45
C THR A 218 0.73 15.61 0.58
N ASN A 219 0.05 16.61 0.02
CA ASN A 219 -1.42 16.73 0.02
C ASN A 219 -2.13 15.94 -1.08
N VAL A 220 -1.39 15.37 -2.04
CA VAL A 220 -1.93 14.55 -3.12
C VAL A 220 -1.98 13.08 -2.71
N PRO A 221 -2.90 12.27 -3.28
CA PRO A 221 -2.91 10.84 -3.02
C PRO A 221 -1.63 10.19 -3.57
N LYS A 222 -1.14 9.22 -2.81
CA LYS A 222 0.01 8.38 -3.16
C LYS A 222 -0.48 6.97 -3.44
N PHE A 223 0.11 6.33 -4.44
CA PHE A 223 -0.13 4.92 -4.77
C PHE A 223 1.21 4.23 -4.89
N THR A 224 1.34 3.04 -4.31
CA THR A 224 2.62 2.33 -4.25
C THR A 224 2.47 0.95 -4.88
N VAL A 225 3.40 0.58 -5.75
CA VAL A 225 3.49 -0.76 -6.33
C VAL A 225 4.91 -1.27 -6.10
N ILE A 226 5.02 -2.35 -5.33
CA ILE A 226 6.30 -3.05 -5.11
C ILE A 226 6.44 -4.09 -6.20
N PHE A 227 7.29 -3.82 -7.19
CA PHE A 227 7.54 -4.71 -8.32
C PHE A 227 8.83 -5.55 -8.16
N GLY A 228 9.64 -5.22 -7.15
CA GLY A 228 10.88 -5.92 -6.81
C GLY A 228 11.16 -5.91 -5.31
N GLY A 229 12.30 -5.37 -4.91
CA GLY A 229 12.67 -5.27 -3.49
C GLY A 229 12.05 -4.06 -2.79
N SER A 230 11.70 -4.21 -1.51
CA SER A 230 11.35 -3.12 -0.61
C SER A 230 12.09 -3.31 0.71
N PHE A 231 13.28 -2.72 0.82
CA PHE A 231 14.18 -2.95 1.95
C PHE A 231 14.55 -1.68 2.72
N GLY A 232 14.48 -1.77 4.05
CA GLY A 232 14.99 -0.78 5.01
C GLY A 232 14.47 0.64 4.77
N ALA A 233 15.35 1.63 4.95
CA ALA A 233 14.99 3.05 4.79
C ALA A 233 14.53 3.43 3.37
N GLY A 234 14.82 2.60 2.37
CA GLY A 234 14.32 2.78 1.01
C GLY A 234 12.80 2.67 0.95
N ASN A 235 12.20 1.77 1.73
CA ASN A 235 10.74 1.63 1.85
C ASN A 235 10.10 2.94 2.31
N TYR A 236 10.73 3.63 3.26
CA TYR A 236 10.21 4.88 3.81
C TYR A 236 10.21 6.00 2.78
N GLY A 237 11.35 6.20 2.11
CA GLY A 237 11.49 7.23 1.08
C GLY A 237 10.60 7.00 -0.14
N MET A 238 10.18 5.77 -0.40
CA MET A 238 9.35 5.41 -1.55
C MET A 238 7.87 5.19 -1.19
N ALA A 239 7.39 5.80 -0.11
CA ALA A 239 5.99 5.72 0.33
C ALA A 239 5.50 4.29 0.64
N GLY A 240 6.25 3.56 1.47
CA GLY A 240 5.82 2.29 2.05
C GLY A 240 4.60 2.44 2.98
N ARG A 241 4.14 1.31 3.56
CA ARG A 241 2.87 1.22 4.30
C ARG A 241 2.67 2.28 5.40
N ALA A 242 3.74 2.64 6.11
CA ALA A 242 3.70 3.63 7.19
C ALA A 242 3.50 5.09 6.73
N TYR A 243 3.46 5.34 5.42
CA TYR A 243 3.27 6.68 4.84
C TYR A 243 1.90 6.85 4.19
N ASP A 244 0.96 5.96 4.52
CA ASP A 244 -0.45 6.00 4.12
C ASP A 244 -0.67 6.26 2.62
N PRO A 245 -0.06 5.47 1.71
CA PRO A 245 -0.54 5.43 0.34
C PRO A 245 -2.00 4.97 0.35
N ARG A 246 -2.81 5.51 -0.58
CA ARG A 246 -4.24 5.15 -0.69
C ARG A 246 -4.43 3.68 -1.01
N LEU A 247 -3.53 3.14 -1.83
CA LEU A 247 -3.39 1.72 -2.10
C LEU A 247 -1.90 1.40 -2.22
N LEU A 248 -1.50 0.28 -1.63
CA LEU A 248 -0.18 -0.32 -1.78
C LEU A 248 -0.35 -1.74 -2.29
N PHE A 249 0.21 -2.05 -3.46
CA PHE A 249 0.17 -3.38 -4.05
C PHE A 249 1.56 -4.01 -4.12
N MET A 250 1.59 -5.34 -4.12
CA MET A 250 2.79 -6.11 -4.41
C MET A 250 2.61 -6.92 -5.69
N TRP A 251 3.66 -7.01 -6.49
CA TRP A 251 3.74 -8.06 -7.51
C TRP A 251 4.09 -9.42 -6.86
N PRO A 252 3.78 -10.55 -7.51
CA PRO A 252 3.98 -11.87 -6.92
C PRO A 252 5.47 -12.19 -6.64
N ASN A 253 6.39 -11.61 -7.42
CA ASN A 253 7.85 -11.77 -7.27
C ASN A 253 8.47 -10.83 -6.23
N ALA A 254 7.70 -9.86 -5.72
CA ALA A 254 8.22 -8.82 -4.85
C ALA A 254 8.61 -9.37 -3.46
N LYS A 255 9.59 -8.71 -2.84
CA LYS A 255 10.05 -9.04 -1.48
C LYS A 255 10.13 -7.81 -0.59
N ILE A 256 9.78 -7.97 0.68
CA ILE A 256 9.80 -6.89 1.68
C ILE A 256 10.45 -7.35 2.99
N SER A 257 11.42 -6.60 3.50
CA SER A 257 12.01 -6.87 4.83
C SER A 257 12.83 -5.68 5.31
N VAL A 258 13.30 -5.72 6.57
CA VAL A 258 14.13 -4.64 7.13
C VAL A 258 15.45 -4.43 6.38
N MET A 259 16.00 -5.50 5.80
CA MET A 259 17.16 -5.51 4.90
C MET A 259 17.13 -6.79 4.04
N GLY A 260 18.02 -6.94 3.07
CA GLY A 260 18.10 -8.19 2.31
C GLY A 260 18.58 -9.37 3.17
N GLY A 261 18.08 -10.59 2.92
CA GLY A 261 18.45 -11.78 3.71
C GLY A 261 19.97 -12.05 3.75
N GLU A 262 20.65 -11.92 2.60
CA GLU A 262 22.11 -12.03 2.51
C GLU A 262 22.84 -10.95 3.31
N GLN A 263 22.33 -9.71 3.31
CA GLN A 263 22.89 -8.63 4.11
C GLN A 263 22.73 -8.91 5.60
N ALA A 264 21.54 -9.36 6.03
CA ALA A 264 21.29 -9.72 7.42
C ALA A 264 22.19 -10.86 7.91
N ALA A 265 22.32 -11.92 7.10
CA ALA A 265 23.18 -13.06 7.40
C ALA A 265 24.65 -12.63 7.53
N THR A 266 25.13 -11.79 6.61
CA THR A 266 26.52 -11.30 6.59
C THR A 266 26.83 -10.38 7.78
N VAL A 267 25.91 -9.49 8.15
CA VAL A 267 26.08 -8.62 9.32
C VAL A 267 26.14 -9.43 10.61
N LEU A 268 25.21 -10.37 10.80
CA LEU A 268 25.19 -11.22 12.00
C LEU A 268 26.40 -12.16 12.07
N GLU A 269 26.85 -12.69 10.94
CA GLU A 269 28.09 -13.44 10.84
C GLU A 269 29.31 -12.60 11.27
N THR A 270 29.40 -11.36 10.80
CA THR A 270 30.52 -10.45 11.13
C THR A 270 30.55 -10.16 12.63
N VAL A 271 29.41 -9.81 13.23
CA VAL A 271 29.30 -9.57 14.68
C VAL A 271 29.70 -10.81 15.48
N LYS A 272 29.30 -12.00 15.03
CA LYS A 272 29.66 -13.25 15.71
C LYS A 272 31.15 -13.55 15.59
N LYS A 273 31.75 -13.34 14.42
CA LYS A 273 33.20 -13.47 14.21
C LYS A 273 33.99 -12.52 15.12
N ASP A 274 33.53 -11.29 15.31
CA ASP A 274 34.19 -10.33 16.20
C ASP A 274 34.10 -10.73 17.69
N GLN A 275 32.97 -11.33 18.11
CA GLN A 275 32.85 -11.92 19.46
C GLN A 275 33.84 -13.07 19.66
N TYR A 276 33.99 -13.94 18.67
CA TYR A 276 34.98 -15.03 18.69
C TYR A 276 36.41 -14.49 18.79
N LYS A 277 36.74 -13.49 17.97
CA LYS A 277 38.06 -12.81 18.00
C LYS A 277 38.35 -12.15 19.36
N ALA A 278 37.36 -11.51 19.97
CA ALA A 278 37.50 -10.92 21.31
C ALA A 278 37.82 -11.96 22.40
N LEU A 279 37.43 -13.22 22.18
CA LEU A 279 37.75 -14.36 23.03
C LEU A 279 39.04 -15.10 22.60
N GLY A 280 39.78 -14.56 21.62
CA GLY A 280 40.99 -15.19 21.08
C GLY A 280 40.73 -16.47 20.28
N LYS A 281 39.50 -16.68 19.80
CA LYS A 281 39.08 -17.86 19.04
C LYS A 281 38.70 -17.49 17.61
N GLU A 282 38.80 -18.47 16.70
CA GLU A 282 38.19 -18.37 15.38
C GLU A 282 36.84 -19.07 15.37
N MET A 283 35.89 -18.53 14.62
CA MET A 283 34.57 -19.12 14.48
C MET A 283 34.63 -20.31 13.52
N PRO A 284 34.20 -21.52 13.93
CA PRO A 284 34.18 -22.69 13.05
C PRO A 284 33.27 -22.50 11.84
N ALA A 285 33.66 -23.02 10.67
CA ALA A 285 32.85 -22.92 9.44
C ALA A 285 31.44 -23.52 9.59
N GLU A 286 31.31 -24.62 10.34
CA GLU A 286 30.01 -25.25 10.62
C GLU A 286 29.09 -24.35 11.44
N GLU A 287 29.63 -23.55 12.37
CA GLU A 287 28.84 -22.56 13.11
C GLU A 287 28.40 -21.39 12.24
N ILE A 288 29.21 -21.01 11.25
CA ILE A 288 28.85 -19.95 10.29
C ILE A 288 27.64 -20.42 9.47
N GLU A 289 27.66 -21.66 8.97
CA GLU A 289 26.55 -22.21 8.21
C GLU A 289 25.28 -22.35 9.07
N LYS A 290 25.41 -22.88 10.30
CA LYS A 290 24.31 -23.00 11.27
C LYS A 290 23.70 -21.66 11.66
N LEU A 291 24.49 -20.58 11.64
CA LEU A 291 24.00 -19.22 11.86
C LEU A 291 23.27 -18.68 10.62
N ARG A 292 23.89 -18.79 9.44
CA ARG A 292 23.40 -18.16 8.20
C ARG A 292 22.12 -18.81 7.68
N LYS A 293 22.05 -20.14 7.64
CA LYS A 293 20.94 -20.88 7.04
C LYS A 293 19.56 -20.49 7.60
N PRO A 294 19.30 -20.49 8.92
CA PRO A 294 17.99 -20.12 9.45
C PRO A 294 17.65 -18.64 9.22
N ILE A 295 18.65 -17.76 9.11
CA ILE A 295 18.43 -16.34 8.77
C ILE A 295 17.93 -16.22 7.34
N LEU A 296 18.61 -16.86 6.39
CA LEU A 296 18.23 -16.84 4.97
C LEU A 296 16.82 -17.40 4.77
N GLU A 297 16.52 -18.55 5.37
CA GLU A 297 15.18 -19.18 5.32
C GLU A 297 14.10 -18.28 5.93
N LYS A 298 14.40 -17.61 7.05
CA LYS A 298 13.48 -16.68 7.69
C LYS A 298 13.16 -15.49 6.77
N TYR A 299 14.18 -14.85 6.19
CA TYR A 299 13.98 -13.71 5.30
C TYR A 299 13.27 -14.09 3.99
N GLU A 300 13.53 -15.29 3.47
CA GLU A 300 12.84 -15.79 2.29
C GLU A 300 11.33 -15.98 2.56
N ARG A 301 11.01 -16.63 3.68
CA ARG A 301 9.63 -16.91 4.07
C ARG A 301 8.87 -15.64 4.46
N GLU A 302 9.44 -14.84 5.35
CA GLU A 302 8.77 -13.66 5.92
C GLU A 302 8.78 -12.46 4.97
N GLY A 303 9.67 -12.45 3.98
CA GLY A 303 9.73 -11.40 2.97
C GLY A 303 8.88 -11.66 1.72
N ALA A 304 8.32 -12.85 1.55
CA ALA A 304 7.49 -13.18 0.40
C ALA A 304 6.18 -12.37 0.37
N ALA A 305 5.69 -12.03 -0.83
CA ALA A 305 4.43 -11.29 -1.01
C ALA A 305 3.25 -11.95 -0.26
N LEU A 306 3.10 -13.27 -0.32
CA LEU A 306 2.05 -13.99 0.42
C LEU A 306 2.12 -13.81 1.94
N TYR A 307 3.33 -13.71 2.49
CA TYR A 307 3.51 -13.45 3.93
C TYR A 307 3.09 -12.02 4.29
N SER A 308 3.41 -11.06 3.41
CA SER A 308 3.03 -9.65 3.53
C SER A 308 1.51 -9.45 3.47
N THR A 309 0.87 -9.97 2.41
CA THR A 309 -0.57 -9.78 2.17
C THR A 309 -1.43 -10.44 3.25
N SER A 310 -1.01 -11.62 3.76
CA SER A 310 -1.71 -12.28 4.88
C SER A 310 -1.68 -11.49 6.20
N ARG A 311 -0.91 -10.38 6.25
CA ARG A 311 -0.80 -9.46 7.39
C ARG A 311 -1.22 -8.03 7.07
N LEU A 312 -1.80 -7.79 5.88
CA LEU A 312 -2.29 -6.48 5.43
C LEU A 312 -1.20 -5.39 5.41
N TRP A 313 0.06 -5.79 5.19
CA TRP A 313 1.15 -4.84 4.95
C TRP A 313 1.03 -4.18 3.56
N ASP A 314 0.32 -4.85 2.67
CA ASP A 314 -0.18 -4.40 1.37
C ASP A 314 -1.70 -4.64 1.29
N ASP A 315 -2.33 -4.03 0.30
CA ASP A 315 -3.77 -4.14 0.01
C ASP A 315 -4.08 -5.25 -1.01
N GLY A 316 -3.06 -6.02 -1.41
CA GLY A 316 -3.21 -7.15 -2.31
C GLY A 316 -1.98 -7.44 -3.16
N ILE A 317 -1.85 -8.71 -3.53
CA ILE A 317 -1.00 -9.14 -4.64
C ILE A 317 -1.79 -8.94 -5.92
N ILE A 318 -1.19 -8.27 -6.91
CA ILE A 318 -1.82 -8.05 -8.21
C ILE A 318 -0.99 -8.73 -9.31
N ASP A 319 -1.65 -9.13 -10.38
CA ASP A 319 -0.94 -9.48 -11.62
C ASP A 319 -0.19 -8.23 -12.13
N PRO A 320 1.09 -8.33 -12.52
CA PRO A 320 1.82 -7.23 -13.17
C PRO A 320 1.03 -6.50 -14.25
N VAL A 321 0.26 -7.20 -15.10
CA VAL A 321 -0.49 -6.57 -16.21
C VAL A 321 -1.68 -5.73 -15.72
N ASP A 322 -2.23 -6.04 -14.55
CA ASP A 322 -3.33 -5.30 -13.93
C ASP A 322 -2.88 -3.98 -13.29
N THR A 323 -1.57 -3.74 -13.16
CA THR A 323 -1.00 -2.53 -12.53
C THR A 323 -1.65 -1.24 -13.05
N ARG A 324 -1.78 -1.10 -14.38
CA ARG A 324 -2.38 0.07 -15.04
C ARG A 324 -3.82 0.31 -14.57
N LYS A 325 -4.65 -0.73 -14.59
CA LYS A 325 -6.07 -0.68 -14.21
C LYS A 325 -6.25 -0.40 -12.72
N MET A 326 -5.45 -1.06 -11.87
CA MET A 326 -5.52 -0.88 -10.41
C MET A 326 -5.13 0.53 -9.99
N LEU A 327 -4.10 1.11 -10.63
CA LEU A 327 -3.71 2.50 -10.40
C LEU A 327 -4.81 3.47 -10.84
N ALA A 328 -5.39 3.30 -12.03
CA ALA A 328 -6.48 4.14 -12.50
C ALA A 328 -7.72 4.08 -11.59
N MET A 329 -8.10 2.89 -11.14
CA MET A 329 -9.20 2.70 -10.19
C MET A 329 -8.92 3.38 -8.85
N GLY A 330 -7.71 3.23 -8.32
CA GLY A 330 -7.28 3.91 -7.10
C GLY A 330 -7.33 5.43 -7.22
N ILE A 331 -6.86 5.97 -8.35
CA ILE A 331 -6.93 7.42 -8.63
C ILE A 331 -8.38 7.87 -8.67
N ALA A 332 -9.24 7.20 -9.44
CA ALA A 332 -10.66 7.53 -9.55
C ALA A 332 -11.37 7.51 -8.19
N MET A 333 -11.09 6.52 -7.33
CA MET A 333 -11.61 6.45 -5.96
C MET A 333 -11.15 7.64 -5.11
N SER A 334 -9.89 8.05 -5.26
CA SER A 334 -9.32 9.16 -4.48
C SER A 334 -9.96 10.51 -4.78
N LEU A 335 -10.59 10.67 -5.94
CA LEU A 335 -11.24 11.94 -6.34
C LEU A 335 -12.51 12.25 -5.55
N ASN A 336 -13.07 11.30 -4.81
CA ASN A 336 -14.22 11.55 -3.94
C ASN A 336 -13.87 12.45 -2.73
N LYS A 337 -12.60 12.85 -2.56
CA LYS A 337 -12.16 13.81 -1.54
C LYS A 337 -11.31 14.92 -2.19
N LYS A 338 -11.69 16.18 -1.98
CA LYS A 338 -10.88 17.34 -2.37
C LYS A 338 -9.52 17.29 -1.66
N TYR A 339 -8.45 17.62 -2.39
CA TYR A 339 -7.09 17.60 -1.86
C TYR A 339 -6.84 18.84 -1.01
N PRO A 340 -6.36 18.70 0.24
CA PRO A 340 -6.15 19.83 1.12
C PRO A 340 -5.04 20.76 0.60
N GLU A 341 -4.92 21.94 1.17
CA GLU A 341 -3.78 22.82 0.90
C GLU A 341 -2.47 22.21 1.40
N GLN A 342 -1.39 22.48 0.66
CA GLN A 342 -0.12 21.87 0.98
C GLN A 342 0.50 22.50 2.22
N GLN A 343 0.94 21.66 3.17
CA GLN A 343 1.67 22.09 4.35
C GLN A 343 2.85 21.16 4.61
N TYR A 344 4.07 21.63 4.34
CA TYR A 344 5.29 20.93 4.74
C TYR A 344 5.74 21.40 6.12
N GLY A 345 6.27 20.48 6.93
CA GLY A 345 7.08 20.87 8.10
C GLY A 345 8.48 21.37 7.70
N ILE A 346 9.40 21.45 8.66
CA ILE A 346 10.75 21.99 8.43
C ILE A 346 11.63 20.99 7.66
N PHE A 347 12.10 21.38 6.47
CA PHE A 347 13.16 20.66 5.76
C PHE A 347 14.53 20.91 6.40
N ARG A 348 15.27 19.85 6.71
CA ARG A 348 16.66 19.94 7.20
C ARG A 348 17.62 20.17 6.03
N MET A 349 18.00 21.43 5.81
CA MET A 349 18.85 21.85 4.67
C MET A 349 20.26 21.29 4.71
#